data_AF-A0A024UWH3-F1
#
_entry.id   AF-A0A024UWH3-F1
#
_cell.length_a   1.000
_cell.length_b   1.000
_cell.length_c   1.000
_cell.angle_alpha   90.00
_cell.angle_beta   90.00
_cell.angle_gamma   90.00
#
_symmetry.space_group_name_H-M   'P 1'
#
loop_
_entity.id
_entity.type
_entity.pdbx_description
1 polymer ?
#
loop_
_entity_poly.entity_id
_entity_poly.type
_entity_poly.pdbx_seq_one_letter_code
_entity_poly.pdbx_strand_id
1 'polypeptide(L)'
;MARGGGQVGGDGIEDGTTKHLLDSIGKIVHDLVKKEAADYRNALQGHLENAIFEKDPNDQQTPQDPCLLIHEYHTTATEGHNKENPCEKRSNVRFSYTEGSECNKSKIKGNKDNEDKEGKSEGACAPFRRLSLCDYNLENISDFDHINNHTLLADVCLAAKFEGESITQNHGKYQLSYPDSHYEICTMLARSFADIGDIVRGRDLYRGDNREKTKLEKKLKKIFGIIYGKLDKKDRYQNDGDNYFQLREDWWTENRETVWKAITCGHPGGTYFRRTCSNDQRRTNHNCRCAAGDVPTYFDYVPQYLRWFEEWAEEFCRKKKHKLKDVKTNCRERNKDDEERYCDRNGFDCERTIYKESYFVIDKGCNTCSVSCRPYESWIDNQKKEFLKQKNKYADEINGASGIRRLRRAATTSNYDNGYEKKFYEELKGNYSDVNDFLGLLNNEKACKEVQDDKGGTIHFEKVNSGSTNGDGDGSNKTFSHSEYCQPCPDCGVEHLGGGIFKKKNENKSGECEVAKNVYNRPDGVKEHYINFLYSGDGKQDITEKLKEFCEKQHKEDVKKNEKWQ
;
A
#
# COMPACT_ATOMS: atom_id res chain seq x y z
N MET A 1 -29.10 19.70 2.54
CA MET A 1 -28.52 20.50 1.44
C MET A 1 -27.21 19.83 1.03
N ALA A 2 -27.20 19.22 -0.17
CA ALA A 2 -26.04 18.50 -0.69
C ALA A 2 -24.92 19.48 -1.06
N ARG A 3 -23.72 19.29 -0.51
CA ARG A 3 -22.52 20.06 -0.85
C ARG A 3 -21.48 19.13 -1.48
N GLY A 4 -20.90 19.57 -2.60
CA GLY A 4 -19.63 19.09 -3.12
C GLY A 4 -19.70 18.34 -4.43
N GLY A 5 -20.14 18.99 -5.51
CA GLY A 5 -19.78 18.56 -6.87
C GLY A 5 -18.29 18.79 -7.07
N GLY A 6 -17.58 17.77 -7.57
CA GLY A 6 -16.19 17.88 -7.97
C GLY A 6 -16.02 18.98 -9.02
N GLN A 7 -14.94 19.73 -8.93
CA GLN A 7 -14.56 20.71 -9.94
C GLN A 7 -14.16 19.90 -11.18
N VAL A 8 -14.94 20.02 -12.26
CA VAL A 8 -14.59 19.42 -13.56
C VAL A 8 -13.71 20.45 -14.26
N GLY A 9 -12.45 20.10 -14.52
CA GLY A 9 -11.56 20.93 -15.34
C GLY A 9 -12.07 21.04 -16.78
N GLY A 10 -11.60 22.06 -17.51
CA GLY A 10 -12.07 22.36 -18.88
C GLY A 10 -11.97 21.21 -19.90
N ASP A 11 -11.20 20.16 -19.59
CA ASP A 11 -10.93 19.02 -20.46
C ASP A 11 -11.69 17.73 -20.06
N GLY A 12 -12.64 17.81 -19.11
CA GLY A 12 -13.43 16.64 -18.65
C GLY A 12 -12.70 15.72 -17.65
N ILE A 13 -11.57 16.18 -17.10
CA ILE A 13 -10.82 15.49 -16.04
C ILE A 13 -11.42 15.88 -14.67
N GLU A 14 -11.75 14.87 -13.86
CA GLU A 14 -12.18 15.07 -12.46
C GLU A 14 -10.95 14.95 -11.54
N ASP A 15 -10.54 16.03 -10.89
CA ASP A 15 -9.32 16.09 -10.08
C ASP A 15 -9.56 16.35 -8.58
N GLY A 16 -10.79 16.15 -8.11
CA GLY A 16 -11.15 16.39 -6.71
C GLY A 16 -10.39 15.50 -5.70
N THR A 17 -9.93 14.32 -6.12
CA THR A 17 -9.03 13.44 -5.37
C THR A 17 -8.10 12.72 -6.33
N THR A 18 -7.00 12.14 -5.83
CA THR A 18 -6.04 11.40 -6.67
C THR A 18 -6.70 10.23 -7.40
N LYS A 19 -7.57 9.45 -6.76
CA LYS A 19 -8.27 8.35 -7.47
C LYS A 19 -9.18 8.84 -8.59
N HIS A 20 -9.83 10.00 -8.45
CA HIS A 20 -10.64 10.58 -9.52
C HIS A 20 -9.77 11.03 -10.69
N LEU A 21 -8.65 11.69 -10.40
CA LEU A 21 -7.70 12.14 -11.41
C LEU A 21 -7.15 10.96 -12.22
N LEU A 22 -6.63 9.96 -11.52
CA LEU A 22 -6.00 8.81 -12.15
C LEU A 22 -7.00 8.05 -13.03
N ASP A 23 -8.21 7.77 -12.52
CA ASP A 23 -9.24 7.07 -13.28
C ASP A 23 -9.75 7.90 -14.48
N SER A 24 -9.78 9.24 -14.37
CA SER A 24 -10.18 10.13 -15.47
C SER A 24 -9.17 10.11 -16.62
N ILE A 25 -7.88 10.23 -16.30
CA ILE A 25 -6.81 10.09 -17.31
C ILE A 25 -6.80 8.67 -17.88
N GLY A 26 -6.99 7.66 -17.02
CA GLY A 26 -7.08 6.25 -17.43
C GLY A 26 -8.18 6.03 -18.49
N LYS A 27 -9.32 6.71 -18.36
CA LYS A 27 -10.40 6.68 -19.35
C LYS A 27 -9.95 7.22 -20.71
N ILE A 28 -9.31 8.40 -20.72
CA ILE A 28 -8.78 9.02 -21.94
C ILE A 28 -7.81 8.06 -22.64
N VAL A 29 -6.88 7.49 -21.87
CA VAL A 29 -5.88 6.55 -22.39
C VAL A 29 -6.52 5.26 -22.91
N HIS A 30 -7.49 4.69 -22.19
CA HIS A 30 -8.26 3.53 -22.64
C HIS A 30 -8.92 3.80 -23.99
N ASP A 31 -9.58 4.95 -24.15
CA ASP A 31 -10.30 5.28 -25.38
C ASP A 31 -9.35 5.45 -26.57
N LEU A 32 -8.16 6.02 -26.34
CA LEU A 32 -7.10 6.11 -27.34
C LEU A 32 -6.57 4.72 -27.75
N VAL A 33 -6.23 3.86 -26.78
CA VAL A 33 -5.74 2.50 -27.04
C VAL A 33 -6.78 1.66 -27.76
N LYS A 34 -8.04 1.71 -27.31
CA LYS A 34 -9.16 1.00 -27.93
C LYS A 34 -9.39 1.44 -29.37
N LYS A 35 -9.27 2.74 -29.65
CA LYS A 35 -9.38 3.30 -31.01
C LYS A 35 -8.24 2.81 -31.92
N GLU A 36 -7.01 2.79 -31.42
CA GLU A 36 -5.84 2.33 -32.19
C GLU A 36 -5.87 0.84 -32.51
N ALA A 37 -6.56 0.02 -31.70
CA ALA A 37 -6.64 -1.44 -31.86
C ALA A 37 -7.88 -1.91 -32.65
N ALA A 38 -8.74 -1.00 -33.11
CA ALA A 38 -10.08 -1.30 -33.61
C ALA A 38 -10.10 -2.39 -34.71
N ASP A 39 -9.14 -2.36 -35.64
CA ASP A 39 -9.10 -3.27 -36.80
C ASP A 39 -8.46 -4.65 -36.52
N TYR A 40 -7.90 -4.84 -35.32
CA TYR A 40 -7.09 -6.02 -34.95
C TYR A 40 -7.67 -6.80 -33.77
N ARG A 41 -8.43 -6.13 -32.88
CA ARG A 41 -8.87 -6.69 -31.59
C ARG A 41 -9.89 -7.83 -31.69
N ASN A 42 -10.75 -7.87 -32.72
CA ASN A 42 -11.76 -8.93 -32.86
C ASN A 42 -11.13 -10.34 -32.90
N ALA A 43 -9.92 -10.48 -33.44
CA ALA A 43 -9.20 -11.76 -33.46
C ALA A 43 -8.66 -12.19 -32.08
N LEU A 44 -8.68 -11.29 -31.09
CA LEU A 44 -8.20 -11.52 -29.72
C LEU A 44 -9.34 -11.79 -28.74
N GLN A 45 -10.59 -11.62 -29.17
CA GLN A 45 -11.75 -11.82 -28.32
C GLN A 45 -11.87 -13.28 -27.89
N GLY A 46 -11.93 -13.50 -26.58
CA GLY A 46 -12.24 -14.77 -25.98
C GLY A 46 -13.75 -14.95 -25.80
N HIS A 47 -14.28 -16.13 -26.12
CA HIS A 47 -15.63 -16.54 -25.81
C HIS A 47 -15.54 -17.74 -24.86
N LEU A 48 -16.09 -17.61 -23.65
CA LEU A 48 -15.99 -18.65 -22.64
C LEU A 48 -16.64 -19.96 -23.09
N GLU A 49 -17.78 -19.89 -23.80
CA GLU A 49 -18.44 -21.08 -24.36
C GLU A 49 -17.57 -21.90 -25.34
N ASN A 50 -16.55 -21.27 -25.93
CA ASN A 50 -15.66 -21.92 -26.89
C ASN A 50 -14.35 -22.40 -26.23
N ALA A 51 -14.19 -22.23 -24.92
CA ALA A 51 -13.04 -22.75 -24.20
C ALA A 51 -13.20 -24.26 -24.00
N ILE A 52 -12.25 -25.04 -24.51
CA ILE A 52 -12.23 -26.50 -24.45
C ILE A 52 -10.96 -26.92 -23.71
N PHE A 53 -11.12 -27.64 -22.61
CA PHE A 53 -10.02 -28.10 -21.75
C PHE A 53 -9.74 -29.59 -21.88
N GLU A 54 -10.72 -30.38 -22.33
CA GLU A 54 -10.58 -31.81 -22.59
C GLU A 54 -10.77 -32.11 -24.08
N LYS A 55 -10.11 -33.16 -24.60
CA LYS A 55 -10.10 -33.45 -26.05
C LYS A 55 -11.41 -34.00 -26.62
N ASP A 56 -12.24 -34.68 -25.81
CA ASP A 56 -13.47 -35.33 -26.32
C ASP A 56 -14.68 -35.24 -25.37
N PRO A 57 -15.32 -34.07 -25.28
CA PRO A 57 -16.65 -33.91 -24.70
C PRO A 57 -17.67 -33.54 -25.78
N ASN A 58 -18.75 -34.30 -25.87
CA ASN A 58 -19.78 -34.13 -26.91
C ASN A 58 -20.66 -32.86 -26.73
N ASP A 59 -20.54 -32.14 -25.60
CA ASP A 59 -21.40 -31.01 -25.22
C ASP A 59 -20.60 -29.75 -24.82
N GLN A 60 -21.28 -28.60 -24.75
CA GLN A 60 -20.74 -27.32 -24.31
C GLN A 60 -20.23 -27.42 -22.85
N GLN A 61 -18.91 -27.56 -22.67
CA GLN A 61 -18.29 -27.77 -21.36
C GLN A 61 -18.21 -26.49 -20.52
N THR A 62 -17.82 -25.38 -21.15
CA THR A 62 -17.53 -24.15 -20.42
C THR A 62 -18.74 -23.22 -20.47
N PRO A 63 -19.25 -22.74 -19.32
CA PRO A 63 -20.37 -21.83 -19.29
C PRO A 63 -19.98 -20.45 -19.85
N GLN A 64 -20.92 -19.81 -20.55
CA GLN A 64 -20.77 -18.41 -20.99
C GLN A 64 -20.65 -17.44 -19.81
N ASP A 65 -21.27 -17.75 -18.66
CA ASP A 65 -21.17 -16.90 -17.47
C ASP A 65 -19.87 -17.20 -16.70
N PRO A 66 -18.93 -16.25 -16.57
CA PRO A 66 -17.70 -16.46 -15.80
C PRO A 66 -17.96 -16.82 -14.33
N CYS A 67 -19.12 -16.44 -13.76
CA CYS A 67 -19.46 -16.78 -12.39
C CYS A 67 -19.69 -18.29 -12.19
N LEU A 68 -20.02 -19.00 -13.27
CA LEU A 68 -20.24 -20.45 -13.25
C LEU A 68 -18.96 -21.25 -13.54
N LEU A 69 -17.81 -20.59 -13.72
CA LEU A 69 -16.54 -21.29 -13.92
C LEU A 69 -16.14 -22.08 -12.66
N ILE A 70 -15.68 -23.31 -12.88
CA ILE A 70 -15.26 -24.26 -11.85
C ILE A 70 -13.78 -24.53 -12.10
N HIS A 71 -12.93 -24.22 -11.11
CA HIS A 71 -11.49 -24.26 -11.29
C HIS A 71 -10.93 -25.67 -11.52
N GLU A 72 -11.63 -26.69 -11.03
CA GLU A 72 -11.28 -28.11 -11.22
C GLU A 72 -11.42 -28.59 -12.66
N TYR A 73 -12.22 -27.89 -13.49
CA TYR A 73 -12.56 -28.33 -14.85
C TYR A 73 -12.23 -27.30 -15.94
N HIS A 74 -12.36 -26.01 -15.63
CA HIS A 74 -12.28 -24.94 -16.64
C HIS A 74 -10.92 -24.21 -16.61
N THR A 75 -9.81 -24.96 -16.57
CA THR A 75 -8.46 -24.40 -16.47
C THR A 75 -7.44 -25.17 -17.31
N THR A 76 -6.38 -24.48 -17.75
CA THR A 76 -5.20 -25.12 -18.36
C THR A 76 -4.10 -25.50 -17.35
N ALA A 77 -4.36 -25.31 -16.06
CA ALA A 77 -3.50 -25.77 -14.96
C ALA A 77 -3.81 -27.24 -14.59
N THR A 78 -3.31 -28.19 -15.38
CA THR A 78 -3.68 -29.61 -15.35
C THR A 78 -2.72 -30.50 -14.55
N GLU A 79 -1.71 -29.92 -13.89
CA GLU A 79 -0.70 -30.66 -13.11
C GLU A 79 -1.23 -31.26 -11.78
N GLY A 80 -2.49 -30.97 -11.39
CA GLY A 80 -3.12 -31.44 -10.17
C GLY A 80 -2.50 -30.89 -8.88
N HIS A 81 -2.84 -31.50 -7.74
CA HIS A 81 -2.42 -31.05 -6.40
C HIS A 81 -2.89 -29.63 -6.02
N ASN A 82 -4.14 -29.29 -6.36
CA ASN A 82 -4.76 -27.98 -6.11
C ASN A 82 -4.06 -26.82 -6.83
N LYS A 83 -3.22 -27.10 -7.84
CA LYS A 83 -2.55 -26.09 -8.65
C LYS A 83 -3.52 -25.27 -9.49
N GLU A 84 -4.66 -25.87 -9.81
CA GLU A 84 -5.83 -25.28 -10.44
C GLU A 84 -6.52 -24.21 -9.59
N ASN A 85 -6.35 -24.21 -8.27
CA ASN A 85 -7.03 -23.28 -7.36
C ASN A 85 -6.31 -21.92 -7.35
N PRO A 86 -6.95 -20.82 -7.80
CA PRO A 86 -6.30 -19.52 -7.91
C PRO A 86 -5.77 -18.95 -6.58
N CYS A 87 -6.43 -19.23 -5.46
CA CYS A 87 -6.03 -18.73 -4.14
C CYS A 87 -5.18 -19.72 -3.33
N GLU A 88 -4.83 -20.88 -3.89
CA GLU A 88 -3.98 -21.85 -3.21
C GLU A 88 -2.62 -21.24 -2.90
N LYS A 89 -2.08 -21.52 -1.69
CA LYS A 89 -0.86 -20.88 -1.14
C LYS A 89 -0.89 -19.35 -1.07
N ARG A 90 -2.07 -18.72 -1.11
CA ARG A 90 -2.24 -17.28 -0.86
C ARG A 90 -2.82 -17.05 0.53
N SER A 91 -2.46 -15.91 1.13
CA SER A 91 -3.10 -15.49 2.37
C SER A 91 -4.59 -15.26 2.16
N ASN A 92 -5.41 -15.69 3.12
CA ASN A 92 -6.83 -15.36 3.18
C ASN A 92 -7.08 -13.94 3.75
N VAL A 93 -6.03 -13.25 4.21
CA VAL A 93 -6.09 -11.88 4.72
C VAL A 93 -5.84 -10.91 3.57
N ARG A 94 -6.82 -10.06 3.27
CA ARG A 94 -6.74 -9.03 2.21
C ARG A 94 -6.56 -7.63 2.79
N PHE A 95 -7.16 -7.41 3.95
CA PHE A 95 -7.09 -6.16 4.70
C PHE A 95 -6.38 -6.42 6.01
N SER A 96 -5.24 -5.74 6.23
CA SER A 96 -4.46 -5.90 7.45
C SER A 96 -4.27 -4.56 8.15
N TYR A 97 -4.38 -4.58 9.47
CA TYR A 97 -4.08 -3.45 10.34
C TYR A 97 -2.58 -3.35 10.66
N THR A 98 -1.91 -4.50 10.78
CA THR A 98 -0.51 -4.61 11.21
C THR A 98 0.47 -4.68 10.05
N GLU A 99 0.09 -5.37 8.98
CA GLU A 99 0.94 -5.59 7.83
C GLU A 99 0.90 -4.40 6.86
N GLY A 100 2.03 -4.13 6.23
CA GLY A 100 2.25 -3.00 5.34
C GLY A 100 2.45 -3.39 3.89
N SER A 101 2.89 -2.41 3.10
CA SER A 101 3.31 -2.63 1.72
C SER A 101 4.70 -3.28 1.68
N GLU A 102 4.97 -4.02 0.61
CA GLU A 102 6.31 -4.52 0.32
C GLU A 102 7.02 -3.51 -0.59
N CYS A 103 8.26 -3.10 -0.25
CA CYS A 103 8.99 -2.10 -1.02
C CYS A 103 10.38 -2.56 -1.44
N ASN A 104 10.82 -3.77 -1.09
CA ASN A 104 12.21 -4.21 -1.28
C ASN A 104 12.61 -4.37 -2.77
N LYS A 105 13.83 -3.96 -3.15
CA LYS A 105 14.36 -4.12 -4.53
C LYS A 105 14.38 -5.56 -5.04
N SER A 106 14.50 -6.54 -4.14
CA SER A 106 14.51 -7.95 -4.50
C SER A 106 13.15 -8.44 -4.99
N LYS A 107 12.06 -7.87 -4.44
CA LYS A 107 10.68 -8.26 -4.70
C LYS A 107 9.94 -7.32 -5.65
N ILE A 108 10.46 -6.12 -5.91
CA ILE A 108 9.84 -5.17 -6.84
C ILE A 108 10.81 -4.80 -7.95
N LYS A 109 10.37 -5.02 -9.20
CA LYS A 109 11.09 -4.65 -10.42
C LYS A 109 11.23 -3.12 -10.49
N GLY A 110 12.46 -2.66 -10.74
CA GLY A 110 12.76 -1.24 -10.94
C GLY A 110 13.05 -0.47 -9.65
N ASN A 111 12.82 -1.07 -8.47
CA ASN A 111 13.21 -0.46 -7.20
C ASN A 111 14.74 -0.43 -7.07
N LYS A 112 15.26 0.70 -6.59
CA LYS A 112 16.68 0.89 -6.29
C LYS A 112 16.81 1.30 -4.82
N ASP A 113 17.45 0.44 -4.04
CA ASP A 113 17.78 0.75 -2.65
C ASP A 113 19.19 1.33 -2.62
N ASN A 114 19.32 2.48 -1.96
CA ASN A 114 20.60 3.12 -1.71
C ASN A 114 20.88 3.04 -0.21
N GLU A 115 21.58 1.98 0.19
CA GLU A 115 21.85 1.66 1.60
C GLU A 115 22.77 2.71 2.25
N ASP A 116 23.56 3.43 1.45
CA ASP A 116 24.56 4.38 1.93
C ASP A 116 24.01 5.80 2.18
N LYS A 117 22.77 6.12 1.77
CA LYS A 117 22.15 7.44 1.94
C LYS A 117 20.63 7.36 2.15
N GLU A 118 20.19 7.62 3.39
CA GLU A 118 18.77 7.75 3.74
C GLU A 118 18.08 8.79 2.84
N GLY A 119 16.86 8.49 2.38
CA GLY A 119 16.09 9.37 1.50
C GLY A 119 16.48 9.32 0.00
N LYS A 120 17.43 8.46 -0.42
CA LYS A 120 17.79 8.29 -1.85
C LYS A 120 17.34 6.98 -2.48
N SER A 121 16.63 6.14 -1.73
CA SER A 121 15.97 4.98 -2.33
C SER A 121 14.80 5.48 -3.18
N GLU A 122 14.59 4.85 -4.33
CA GLU A 122 13.50 5.15 -5.26
C GLU A 122 12.81 3.83 -5.62
N GLY A 123 11.48 3.84 -5.66
CA GLY A 123 10.73 2.62 -5.95
C GLY A 123 9.24 2.70 -5.69
N ALA A 124 8.53 1.67 -6.14
CA ALA A 124 7.13 1.45 -5.82
C ALA A 124 7.00 0.56 -4.58
N CYS A 125 5.85 0.62 -3.92
CA CYS A 125 5.52 -0.23 -2.78
C CYS A 125 4.26 -1.03 -3.10
N ALA A 126 4.40 -2.35 -3.25
CA ALA A 126 3.27 -3.23 -3.55
C ALA A 126 2.35 -3.31 -2.32
N PRO A 127 1.07 -2.91 -2.44
CA PRO A 127 0.13 -2.91 -1.33
C PRO A 127 -0.14 -4.33 -0.85
N PHE A 128 -0.47 -4.47 0.44
CA PHE A 128 -0.65 -5.78 1.08
C PHE A 128 -1.61 -6.70 0.30
N ARG A 129 -2.71 -6.15 -0.23
CA ARG A 129 -3.67 -6.85 -1.09
C ARG A 129 -3.00 -7.50 -2.31
N ARG A 130 -2.12 -6.79 -3.01
CA ARG A 130 -1.41 -7.31 -4.21
C ARG A 130 -0.53 -8.50 -3.85
N LEU A 131 0.08 -8.52 -2.67
CA LEU A 131 1.05 -9.56 -2.28
C LEU A 131 0.46 -10.97 -2.31
N SER A 132 -0.84 -11.11 -2.00
CA SER A 132 -1.54 -12.40 -1.94
C SER A 132 -2.56 -12.59 -3.05
N LEU A 133 -2.48 -11.82 -4.15
CA LEU A 133 -3.43 -11.91 -5.26
C LEU A 133 -3.62 -13.36 -5.75
N CYS A 134 -4.87 -13.76 -6.00
CA CYS A 134 -5.24 -15.11 -6.42
C CYS A 134 -4.91 -15.36 -7.89
N ASP A 135 -3.65 -15.67 -8.17
CA ASP A 135 -3.10 -15.97 -9.49
C ASP A 135 -2.37 -17.32 -9.56
N TYR A 136 -2.55 -18.20 -8.55
CA TYR A 136 -1.80 -19.45 -8.46
C TYR A 136 -2.09 -20.39 -9.63
N ASN A 137 -3.33 -20.43 -10.14
CA ASN A 137 -3.68 -21.18 -11.34
C ASN A 137 -2.86 -20.72 -12.56
N LEU A 138 -2.69 -19.39 -12.73
CA LEU A 138 -1.89 -18.82 -13.82
C LEU A 138 -0.41 -19.24 -13.72
N GLU A 139 0.12 -19.33 -12.50
CA GLU A 139 1.48 -19.82 -12.25
C GLU A 139 1.66 -21.29 -12.65
N ASN A 140 0.58 -22.06 -12.68
CA ASN A 140 0.57 -23.50 -12.90
C ASN A 140 -0.02 -23.92 -14.25
N ILE A 141 -0.31 -22.98 -15.16
CA ILE A 141 -0.67 -23.32 -16.56
C ILE A 141 0.39 -24.27 -17.14
N SER A 142 -0.08 -25.42 -17.62
CA SER A 142 0.76 -26.53 -18.07
C SER A 142 0.33 -27.08 -19.43
N ASP A 143 -0.95 -27.00 -19.75
CA ASP A 143 -1.51 -27.50 -21.00
C ASP A 143 -1.38 -26.47 -22.15
N PHE A 144 -0.15 -26.31 -22.65
CA PHE A 144 0.13 -25.35 -23.73
C PHE A 144 -0.45 -25.75 -25.08
N ASP A 145 -0.81 -27.02 -25.29
CA ASP A 145 -1.29 -27.51 -26.59
C ASP A 145 -2.72 -27.01 -26.87
N HIS A 146 -3.53 -26.83 -25.81
CA HIS A 146 -4.92 -26.34 -25.90
C HIS A 146 -5.06 -24.83 -25.61
N ILE A 147 -3.94 -24.10 -25.47
CA ILE A 147 -3.96 -22.65 -25.25
C ILE A 147 -4.45 -21.89 -26.48
N ASN A 148 -5.45 -21.03 -26.27
CA ASN A 148 -5.97 -20.04 -27.22
C ASN A 148 -6.59 -18.87 -26.43
N ASN A 149 -7.23 -17.91 -27.14
CA ASN A 149 -7.86 -16.76 -26.48
C ASN A 149 -8.97 -17.16 -25.50
N HIS A 150 -9.72 -18.23 -25.80
CA HIS A 150 -10.85 -18.70 -25.00
C HIS A 150 -10.38 -19.37 -23.71
N THR A 151 -9.42 -20.30 -23.80
CA THR A 151 -8.88 -21.00 -22.62
C THR A 151 -8.07 -20.05 -21.72
N LEU A 152 -7.29 -19.13 -22.30
CA LEU A 152 -6.62 -18.08 -21.53
C LEU A 152 -7.64 -17.16 -20.82
N LEU A 153 -8.73 -16.77 -21.51
CA LEU A 153 -9.77 -15.94 -20.90
C LEU A 153 -10.39 -16.63 -19.69
N ALA A 154 -10.69 -17.91 -19.79
CA ALA A 154 -11.25 -18.69 -18.70
C ALA A 154 -10.30 -18.78 -17.49
N ASP A 155 -9.00 -19.04 -17.72
CA ASP A 155 -7.99 -19.05 -16.65
C ASP A 155 -7.86 -17.69 -15.94
N VAL A 156 -7.88 -16.59 -16.69
CA VAL A 156 -7.85 -15.22 -16.14
C VAL A 156 -9.16 -14.91 -15.40
N CYS A 157 -10.30 -15.37 -15.90
CA CYS A 157 -11.59 -15.22 -15.22
C CYS A 157 -11.64 -16.02 -13.92
N LEU A 158 -11.05 -17.20 -13.84
CA LEU A 158 -10.93 -17.96 -12.59
C LEU A 158 -10.13 -17.18 -11.54
N ALA A 159 -8.97 -16.64 -11.92
CA ALA A 159 -8.15 -15.80 -11.04
C ALA A 159 -8.94 -14.58 -10.53
N ALA A 160 -9.63 -13.89 -11.44
CA ALA A 160 -10.47 -12.75 -11.12
C ALA A 160 -11.63 -13.11 -10.18
N LYS A 161 -12.38 -14.17 -10.47
CA LYS A 161 -13.51 -14.64 -9.65
C LYS A 161 -13.07 -14.93 -8.21
N PHE A 162 -12.02 -15.71 -8.06
CA PHE A 162 -11.50 -16.10 -6.74
C PHE A 162 -10.91 -14.92 -5.96
N GLU A 163 -10.23 -13.98 -6.64
CA GLU A 163 -9.78 -12.73 -6.01
C GLU A 163 -10.97 -11.91 -5.51
N GLY A 164 -12.02 -11.76 -6.34
CA GLY A 164 -13.24 -11.04 -5.99
C GLY A 164 -13.97 -11.62 -4.79
N GLU A 165 -14.11 -12.94 -4.75
CA GLU A 165 -14.68 -13.68 -3.62
C GLU A 165 -13.84 -13.49 -2.34
N SER A 166 -12.51 -13.61 -2.44
CA SER A 166 -11.60 -13.45 -1.31
C SER A 166 -11.66 -12.05 -0.71
N ILE A 167 -11.66 -11.01 -1.56
CA ILE A 167 -11.79 -9.61 -1.14
C ILE A 167 -13.15 -9.38 -0.47
N THR A 168 -14.25 -9.84 -1.09
CA THR A 168 -15.60 -9.62 -0.56
C THR A 168 -15.79 -10.27 0.82
N GLN A 169 -15.35 -11.52 0.98
CA GLN A 169 -15.45 -12.23 2.26
C GLN A 169 -14.58 -11.59 3.34
N ASN A 170 -13.35 -11.19 3.00
CA ASN A 170 -12.44 -10.57 3.96
C ASN A 170 -12.90 -9.15 4.34
N HIS A 171 -13.47 -8.40 3.39
CA HIS A 171 -14.03 -7.06 3.60
C HIS A 171 -15.13 -7.08 4.66
N GLY A 172 -16.08 -8.02 4.55
CA GLY A 172 -17.14 -8.16 5.54
C GLY A 172 -16.60 -8.44 6.95
N LYS A 173 -15.62 -9.35 7.08
CA LYS A 173 -14.96 -9.66 8.37
C LYS A 173 -14.20 -8.45 8.93
N TYR A 174 -13.51 -7.72 8.06
CA TYR A 174 -12.75 -6.54 8.44
C TYR A 174 -13.69 -5.43 8.95
N GLN A 175 -14.78 -5.18 8.22
CA GLN A 175 -15.77 -4.16 8.54
C GLN A 175 -16.46 -4.41 9.90
N LEU A 176 -16.68 -5.67 10.26
CA LEU A 176 -17.21 -6.05 11.58
C LEU A 176 -16.20 -5.80 12.71
N SER A 177 -14.92 -6.03 12.44
CA SER A 177 -13.84 -5.86 13.44
C SER A 177 -13.45 -4.38 13.61
N TYR A 178 -13.59 -3.58 12.56
CA TYR A 178 -13.21 -2.18 12.50
C TYR A 178 -14.34 -1.33 11.88
N PRO A 179 -15.45 -1.11 12.62
CA PRO A 179 -16.61 -0.40 12.09
C PRO A 179 -16.29 1.03 11.65
N ASP A 180 -15.35 1.69 12.33
CA ASP A 180 -14.89 3.05 12.00
C ASP A 180 -13.94 3.12 10.78
N SER A 181 -13.67 1.97 10.13
CA SER A 181 -12.67 1.80 9.06
C SER A 181 -13.30 1.22 7.80
N HIS A 182 -13.87 2.08 6.97
CA HIS A 182 -14.59 1.66 5.78
C HIS A 182 -13.69 1.60 4.55
N TYR A 183 -13.66 0.43 3.90
CA TYR A 183 -13.15 0.29 2.54
C TYR A 183 -14.28 0.37 1.53
N GLU A 184 -14.06 1.11 0.44
CA GLU A 184 -14.93 1.08 -0.73
C GLU A 184 -14.65 -0.21 -1.51
N ILE A 185 -15.53 -1.20 -1.37
CA ILE A 185 -15.33 -2.54 -1.93
C ILE A 185 -15.15 -2.51 -3.45
N CYS A 186 -15.93 -1.71 -4.20
CA CYS A 186 -15.76 -1.58 -5.65
C CYS A 186 -14.38 -1.01 -6.02
N THR A 187 -13.82 -0.12 -5.19
CA THR A 187 -12.47 0.43 -5.38
C THR A 187 -11.40 -0.65 -5.16
N MET A 188 -11.57 -1.53 -4.17
CA MET A 188 -10.65 -2.65 -3.94
C MET A 188 -10.70 -3.70 -5.06
N LEU A 189 -11.89 -3.96 -5.60
CA LEU A 189 -12.06 -4.82 -6.79
C LEU A 189 -11.41 -4.17 -8.02
N ALA A 190 -11.58 -2.86 -8.23
CA ALA A 190 -10.94 -2.11 -9.31
C ALA A 190 -9.40 -2.17 -9.24
N ARG A 191 -8.82 -2.00 -8.05
CA ARG A 191 -7.37 -2.13 -7.83
C ARG A 191 -6.86 -3.53 -8.19
N SER A 192 -7.59 -4.57 -7.80
CA SER A 192 -7.22 -5.96 -8.10
C SER A 192 -7.39 -6.33 -9.55
N PHE A 193 -8.46 -5.86 -10.18
CA PHE A 193 -8.68 -5.98 -11.61
C PHE A 193 -7.54 -5.36 -12.41
N ALA A 194 -7.10 -4.16 -12.03
CA ALA A 194 -5.96 -3.50 -12.67
C ALA A 194 -4.64 -4.26 -12.48
N ASP A 195 -4.40 -4.84 -11.31
CA ASP A 195 -3.22 -5.67 -11.06
C ASP A 195 -3.24 -6.99 -11.85
N ILE A 196 -4.40 -7.64 -11.98
CA ILE A 196 -4.57 -8.79 -12.88
C ILE A 196 -4.26 -8.38 -14.33
N GLY A 197 -4.77 -7.22 -14.76
CA GLY A 197 -4.46 -6.66 -16.06
C GLY A 197 -2.97 -6.45 -16.29
N ASP A 198 -2.24 -5.96 -15.28
CA ASP A 198 -0.78 -5.80 -15.38
C ASP A 198 -0.01 -7.11 -15.39
N ILE A 199 -0.50 -8.14 -14.69
CA ILE A 199 0.05 -9.50 -14.79
C ILE A 199 -0.09 -10.00 -16.23
N VAL A 200 -1.30 -9.98 -16.79
CA VAL A 200 -1.58 -10.43 -18.15
C VAL A 200 -0.74 -9.66 -19.17
N ARG A 201 -0.66 -8.34 -19.03
CA ARG A 201 0.10 -7.44 -19.93
C ARG A 201 1.61 -7.48 -19.75
N GLY A 202 2.12 -8.21 -18.75
CA GLY A 202 3.56 -8.29 -18.46
C GLY A 202 4.14 -6.98 -17.91
N ARG A 203 3.28 -6.12 -17.32
CA ARG A 203 3.65 -4.83 -16.72
C ARG A 203 3.78 -4.88 -15.20
N ASP A 204 3.29 -5.96 -14.58
CA ASP A 204 3.36 -6.10 -13.12
C ASP A 204 4.80 -6.01 -12.59
N LEU A 205 4.96 -5.17 -11.57
CA LEU A 205 6.23 -4.85 -10.94
C LEU A 205 6.60 -5.86 -9.85
N TYR A 206 5.63 -6.64 -9.35
CA TYR A 206 5.84 -7.54 -8.23
C TYR A 206 6.48 -8.87 -8.68
N ARG A 207 7.57 -9.26 -8.03
CA ARG A 207 8.32 -10.50 -8.35
C ARG A 207 7.93 -11.67 -7.46
N GLY A 208 7.21 -11.44 -6.37
CA GLY A 208 6.92 -12.45 -5.35
C GLY A 208 8.17 -12.88 -4.57
N ASP A 209 7.94 -13.77 -3.62
CA ASP A 209 9.04 -14.39 -2.88
C ASP A 209 9.81 -15.35 -3.80
N ASN A 210 11.14 -15.31 -3.73
CA ASN A 210 12.03 -16.12 -4.58
C ASN A 210 11.78 -15.99 -6.10
N ARG A 211 11.21 -14.86 -6.56
CA ARG A 211 10.94 -14.55 -7.97
C ARG A 211 9.92 -15.48 -8.65
N GLU A 212 8.99 -16.06 -7.90
CA GLU A 212 7.92 -16.92 -8.46
C GLU A 212 7.13 -16.24 -9.60
N LYS A 213 6.84 -14.93 -9.50
CA LYS A 213 6.15 -14.19 -10.56
C LYS A 213 6.98 -14.04 -11.84
N THR A 214 8.29 -14.25 -11.76
CA THR A 214 9.14 -14.35 -12.97
C THR A 214 8.86 -15.63 -13.75
N LYS A 215 8.44 -16.71 -13.09
CA LYS A 215 8.02 -17.94 -13.77
C LYS A 215 6.67 -17.75 -14.45
N LEU A 216 5.71 -17.10 -13.77
CA LEU A 216 4.43 -16.68 -14.34
C LEU A 216 4.63 -15.88 -15.63
N GLU A 217 5.46 -14.83 -15.57
CA GLU A 217 5.70 -13.99 -16.73
C GLU A 217 6.33 -14.77 -17.91
N LYS A 218 7.21 -15.75 -17.64
CA LYS A 218 7.74 -16.64 -18.69
C LYS A 218 6.64 -17.51 -19.33
N LYS A 219 5.69 -18.02 -18.53
CA LYS A 219 4.55 -18.78 -19.04
C LYS A 219 3.64 -17.91 -19.89
N LEU A 220 3.32 -16.69 -19.43
CA LEU A 220 2.53 -15.73 -20.20
C LEU A 220 3.22 -15.36 -21.52
N LYS A 221 4.54 -15.15 -21.56
CA LYS A 221 5.28 -14.97 -22.84
C LYS A 221 5.07 -16.12 -23.79
N LYS A 222 5.17 -17.36 -23.29
CA LYS A 222 4.96 -18.56 -24.09
C LYS A 222 3.53 -18.64 -24.63
N ILE A 223 2.54 -18.38 -23.78
CA ILE A 223 1.11 -18.35 -24.14
C ILE A 223 0.84 -17.31 -25.25
N PHE A 224 1.33 -16.09 -25.08
CA PHE A 224 1.15 -15.04 -26.08
C PHE A 224 1.93 -15.31 -27.37
N GLY A 225 3.06 -16.03 -27.31
CA GLY A 225 3.74 -16.54 -28.50
C GLY A 225 2.88 -17.56 -29.28
N ILE A 226 2.15 -18.43 -28.59
CA ILE A 226 1.19 -19.36 -29.21
C ILE A 226 0.01 -18.60 -29.84
N ILE A 227 -0.57 -17.64 -29.12
CA ILE A 227 -1.65 -16.78 -29.64
C ILE A 227 -1.19 -16.02 -30.87
N TYR A 228 -0.02 -15.36 -30.80
CA TYR A 228 0.59 -14.66 -31.95
C TYR A 228 0.80 -15.60 -33.15
N GLY A 229 1.21 -16.84 -32.91
CA GLY A 229 1.37 -17.87 -33.94
C GLY A 229 0.09 -18.11 -34.75
N LYS A 230 -1.08 -18.03 -34.11
CA LYS A 230 -2.41 -18.31 -34.66
C LYS A 230 -3.11 -17.09 -35.28
N LEU A 231 -2.54 -15.89 -35.19
CA LEU A 231 -3.14 -14.67 -35.76
C LEU A 231 -3.02 -14.62 -37.29
N ASP A 232 -4.09 -14.23 -37.96
CA ASP A 232 -4.08 -13.95 -39.40
C ASP A 232 -3.37 -12.62 -39.71
N LYS A 233 -3.65 -11.57 -38.91
CA LYS A 233 -3.08 -10.23 -39.07
C LYS A 233 -1.99 -9.98 -38.02
N LYS A 234 -0.74 -10.24 -38.39
CA LYS A 234 0.41 -10.06 -37.48
C LYS A 234 1.06 -8.69 -37.55
N ASP A 235 0.80 -7.91 -38.59
CA ASP A 235 1.51 -6.65 -38.90
C ASP A 235 1.58 -5.67 -37.73
N ARG A 236 0.49 -5.55 -36.96
CA ARG A 236 0.46 -4.68 -35.77
C ARG A 236 1.46 -5.10 -34.70
N TYR A 237 1.72 -6.40 -34.55
CA TYR A 237 2.47 -6.96 -33.42
C TYR A 237 3.90 -7.39 -33.80
N GLN A 238 4.36 -7.13 -35.03
CA GLN A 238 5.68 -7.57 -35.52
C GLN A 238 6.85 -6.99 -34.70
N ASN A 239 6.66 -5.81 -34.10
CA ASN A 239 7.70 -5.09 -33.36
C ASN A 239 7.68 -5.33 -31.84
N ASP A 240 6.83 -6.23 -31.35
CA ASP A 240 6.69 -6.49 -29.91
C ASP A 240 7.90 -7.21 -29.29
N GLY A 241 8.69 -7.89 -30.12
CA GLY A 241 9.72 -8.83 -29.66
C GLY A 241 9.12 -9.95 -28.79
N ASP A 242 9.95 -10.56 -27.95
CA ASP A 242 9.57 -11.73 -27.15
C ASP A 242 8.58 -11.44 -26.00
N ASN A 243 8.23 -10.17 -25.79
CA ASN A 243 7.32 -9.78 -24.71
C ASN A 243 5.85 -9.73 -25.16
N TYR A 244 5.59 -9.48 -26.45
CA TYR A 244 4.21 -9.35 -26.97
C TYR A 244 3.41 -8.21 -26.29
N PHE A 245 4.06 -7.08 -25.95
CA PHE A 245 3.42 -6.03 -25.16
C PHE A 245 2.18 -5.44 -25.82
N GLN A 246 2.22 -5.13 -27.13
CA GLN A 246 1.07 -4.58 -27.84
C GLN A 246 -0.03 -5.64 -28.01
N LEU A 247 0.34 -6.88 -28.32
CA LEU A 247 -0.61 -7.99 -28.43
C LEU A 247 -1.34 -8.24 -27.11
N ARG A 248 -0.61 -8.25 -25.99
CA ARG A 248 -1.19 -8.44 -24.66
C ARG A 248 -2.08 -7.28 -24.23
N GLU A 249 -1.70 -6.06 -24.58
CA GLU A 249 -2.47 -4.85 -24.28
C GLU A 249 -3.80 -4.84 -25.03
N ASP A 250 -3.79 -5.18 -26.32
CA ASP A 250 -5.02 -5.31 -27.11
C ASP A 250 -5.86 -6.51 -26.63
N TRP A 251 -5.24 -7.64 -26.28
CA TRP A 251 -5.93 -8.81 -25.72
C TRP A 251 -6.65 -8.45 -24.43
N TRP A 252 -5.98 -7.75 -23.50
CA TRP A 252 -6.62 -7.28 -22.27
C TRP A 252 -7.78 -6.35 -22.59
N THR A 253 -7.56 -5.36 -23.46
CA THR A 253 -8.60 -4.38 -23.86
C THR A 253 -9.87 -5.05 -24.37
N GLU A 254 -9.73 -6.13 -25.14
CA GLU A 254 -10.87 -6.86 -25.71
C GLU A 254 -11.58 -7.77 -24.69
N ASN A 255 -10.85 -8.29 -23.71
CA ASN A 255 -11.36 -9.30 -22.77
C ASN A 255 -11.72 -8.76 -21.38
N ARG A 256 -11.32 -7.52 -21.07
CA ARG A 256 -11.44 -6.90 -19.74
C ARG A 256 -12.88 -6.85 -19.21
N GLU A 257 -13.89 -6.76 -20.08
CA GLU A 257 -15.30 -6.77 -19.68
C GLU A 257 -15.71 -8.09 -19.04
N THR A 258 -15.36 -9.22 -19.66
CA THR A 258 -15.62 -10.55 -19.11
C THR A 258 -14.85 -10.79 -17.81
N VAL A 259 -13.61 -10.28 -17.72
CA VAL A 259 -12.80 -10.36 -16.49
C VAL A 259 -13.41 -9.50 -15.37
N TRP A 260 -13.96 -8.33 -15.69
CA TRP A 260 -14.69 -7.50 -14.72
C TRP A 260 -15.95 -8.21 -14.22
N LYS A 261 -16.68 -8.89 -15.12
CA LYS A 261 -17.80 -9.75 -14.74
C LYS A 261 -17.33 -10.84 -13.78
N ALA A 262 -16.21 -11.51 -14.04
CA ALA A 262 -15.65 -12.52 -13.15
C ALA A 262 -15.33 -11.98 -11.73
N ILE A 263 -14.57 -10.88 -11.61
CA ILE A 263 -14.14 -10.35 -10.30
C ILE A 263 -15.29 -9.80 -9.43
N THR A 264 -16.45 -9.54 -10.04
CA THR A 264 -17.64 -9.02 -9.36
C THR A 264 -18.72 -10.08 -9.13
N CYS A 265 -18.42 -11.36 -9.38
CA CYS A 265 -19.33 -12.47 -9.12
C CYS A 265 -19.72 -12.56 -7.64
N GLY A 266 -21.01 -12.77 -7.35
CA GLY A 266 -21.51 -12.94 -5.97
C GLY A 266 -21.37 -11.70 -5.07
N HIS A 267 -21.10 -10.53 -5.64
CA HIS A 267 -20.87 -9.31 -4.87
C HIS A 267 -22.17 -8.78 -4.22
N PRO A 268 -22.17 -8.37 -2.93
CA PRO A 268 -23.39 -8.05 -2.18
C PRO A 268 -24.01 -6.67 -2.46
N GLY A 269 -23.30 -5.72 -3.09
CA GLY A 269 -23.75 -4.34 -3.07
C GLY A 269 -22.61 -3.32 -3.09
N GLY A 270 -22.57 -2.40 -4.06
CA GLY A 270 -21.63 -1.27 -3.99
C GLY A 270 -21.68 -0.31 -5.17
N THR A 271 -21.40 0.97 -4.90
CA THR A 271 -21.25 1.99 -5.94
C THR A 271 -19.77 2.33 -6.17
N TYR A 272 -19.33 2.34 -7.42
CA TYR A 272 -18.04 2.92 -7.80
C TYR A 272 -18.05 4.44 -7.57
N PHE A 273 -16.90 5.01 -7.20
CA PHE A 273 -16.80 6.38 -6.73
C PHE A 273 -17.12 7.41 -7.84
N ARG A 274 -16.66 7.14 -9.07
CA ARG A 274 -16.97 7.93 -10.27
C ARG A 274 -18.28 7.53 -10.93
N ARG A 275 -18.88 8.51 -11.63
CA ARG A 275 -19.97 8.27 -12.57
C ARG A 275 -19.36 7.95 -13.92
N THR A 276 -19.27 6.67 -14.24
CA THR A 276 -18.70 6.18 -15.50
C THR A 276 -19.73 5.42 -16.34
N CYS A 277 -20.88 5.09 -15.76
CA CYS A 277 -21.95 4.38 -16.45
C CYS A 277 -22.82 5.34 -17.25
N SER A 278 -23.36 4.86 -18.38
CA SER A 278 -24.29 5.61 -19.22
C SER A 278 -23.73 6.98 -19.65
N ASN A 279 -22.52 7.00 -20.23
CA ASN A 279 -21.82 8.23 -20.65
C ASN A 279 -21.63 9.22 -19.49
N ASP A 280 -21.06 8.73 -18.39
CA ASP A 280 -20.78 9.50 -17.17
C ASP A 280 -22.02 10.08 -16.45
N GLN A 281 -23.22 9.62 -16.79
CA GLN A 281 -24.46 10.11 -16.18
C GLN A 281 -24.84 9.35 -14.91
N ARG A 282 -24.35 8.12 -14.74
CA ARG A 282 -24.76 7.21 -13.65
C ARG A 282 -23.57 6.56 -12.96
N ARG A 283 -23.76 6.21 -11.69
CA ARG A 283 -22.87 5.30 -10.95
C ARG A 283 -23.24 3.85 -11.25
N THR A 284 -22.39 2.93 -10.83
CA THR A 284 -22.73 1.50 -10.83
C THR A 284 -23.95 1.22 -9.97
N ASN A 285 -24.65 0.12 -10.28
CA ASN A 285 -25.72 -0.41 -9.44
C ASN A 285 -25.14 -1.34 -8.34
N HIS A 286 -25.98 -2.16 -7.72
CA HIS A 286 -25.62 -3.03 -6.60
C HIS A 286 -24.38 -3.93 -6.85
N ASN A 287 -23.99 -4.30 -8.08
CA ASN A 287 -22.92 -5.29 -8.25
C ASN A 287 -21.55 -4.69 -8.66
N CYS A 288 -21.27 -3.42 -8.34
CA CYS A 288 -20.11 -2.70 -8.90
C CYS A 288 -20.07 -2.76 -10.44
N ARG A 289 -21.23 -2.90 -11.10
CA ARG A 289 -21.37 -3.00 -12.56
C ARG A 289 -22.24 -1.87 -13.10
N CYS A 290 -21.95 -1.45 -14.33
CA CYS A 290 -22.90 -0.66 -15.08
C CYS A 290 -24.05 -1.55 -15.56
N ALA A 291 -25.26 -0.97 -15.66
CA ALA A 291 -26.44 -1.71 -16.13
C ALA A 291 -26.28 -2.25 -17.57
N ALA A 292 -25.49 -1.57 -18.39
CA ALA A 292 -25.19 -1.97 -19.76
C ALA A 292 -24.07 -3.02 -19.88
N GLY A 293 -23.45 -3.44 -18.76
CA GLY A 293 -22.31 -4.37 -18.76
C GLY A 293 -20.94 -3.69 -18.75
N ASP A 294 -20.88 -2.38 -19.02
CA ASP A 294 -19.61 -1.62 -19.05
C ASP A 294 -18.79 -1.77 -17.77
N VAL A 295 -17.46 -1.83 -17.93
CA VAL A 295 -16.51 -1.77 -16.83
C VAL A 295 -16.45 -0.32 -16.30
N PRO A 296 -16.78 -0.07 -15.03
CA PRO A 296 -16.89 1.28 -14.49
C PRO A 296 -15.55 1.91 -14.11
N THR A 297 -14.46 1.14 -14.09
CA THR A 297 -13.12 1.60 -13.72
C THR A 297 -12.22 1.64 -14.94
N TYR A 298 -11.23 2.52 -14.89
CA TYR A 298 -10.15 2.64 -15.86
C TYR A 298 -8.77 2.58 -15.19
N PHE A 299 -8.71 2.10 -13.94
CA PHE A 299 -7.47 1.87 -13.22
C PHE A 299 -6.52 0.93 -13.95
N ASP A 300 -7.03 -0.02 -14.73
CA ASP A 300 -6.18 -0.85 -15.59
C ASP A 300 -5.44 -0.04 -16.68
N TYR A 301 -5.78 1.22 -16.96
CA TYR A 301 -5.00 2.10 -17.84
C TYR A 301 -4.19 3.18 -17.08
N VAL A 302 -4.11 3.06 -15.75
CA VAL A 302 -3.23 3.87 -14.90
C VAL A 302 -1.92 3.09 -14.68
N PRO A 303 -0.73 3.69 -14.77
CA PRO A 303 0.54 3.02 -14.43
C PRO A 303 0.51 2.42 -13.01
N GLN A 304 0.98 1.17 -12.85
CA GLN A 304 0.85 0.41 -11.61
C GLN A 304 1.39 1.14 -10.38
N TYR A 305 2.55 1.79 -10.54
CA TYR A 305 3.18 2.56 -9.48
C TYR A 305 2.25 3.65 -8.91
N LEU A 306 1.56 4.41 -9.75
CA LEU A 306 0.66 5.48 -9.29
C LEU A 306 -0.54 4.91 -8.53
N ARG A 307 -1.08 3.77 -8.97
CA ARG A 307 -2.17 3.07 -8.27
C ARG A 307 -1.75 2.59 -6.90
N TRP A 308 -0.55 2.00 -6.81
CA TRP A 308 0.00 1.54 -5.55
C TRP A 308 0.32 2.70 -4.61
N PHE A 309 0.78 3.83 -5.12
CA PHE A 309 1.05 5.02 -4.29
C PHE A 309 -0.26 5.63 -3.76
N GLU A 310 -1.30 5.68 -4.58
CA GLU A 310 -2.64 6.09 -4.16
C GLU A 310 -3.24 5.12 -3.11
N GLU A 311 -3.18 3.80 -3.35
CA GLU A 311 -3.62 2.78 -2.38
C GLU A 311 -2.83 2.86 -1.06
N TRP A 312 -1.51 3.07 -1.15
CA TRP A 312 -0.64 3.25 0.02
C TRP A 312 -1.06 4.48 0.85
N ALA A 313 -1.37 5.61 0.21
CA ALA A 313 -1.74 6.84 0.91
C ALA A 313 -3.08 6.69 1.64
N GLU A 314 -4.10 6.10 1.00
CA GLU A 314 -5.37 5.81 1.67
C GLU A 314 -5.18 4.86 2.85
N GLU A 315 -4.39 3.80 2.69
CA GLU A 315 -4.10 2.84 3.75
C GLU A 315 -3.34 3.45 4.93
N PHE A 316 -2.34 4.28 4.62
CA PHE A 316 -1.59 5.03 5.62
C PHE A 316 -2.52 5.91 6.46
N CYS A 317 -3.37 6.71 5.81
CA CYS A 317 -4.28 7.62 6.48
C CYS A 317 -5.27 6.87 7.38
N ARG A 318 -5.84 5.79 6.87
CA ARG A 318 -6.77 4.92 7.62
C ARG A 318 -6.10 4.32 8.86
N LYS A 319 -4.89 3.75 8.71
CA LYS A 319 -4.12 3.19 9.82
C LYS A 319 -3.68 4.26 10.82
N LYS A 320 -3.28 5.46 10.35
CA LYS A 320 -2.86 6.56 11.21
C LYS A 320 -3.99 7.00 12.15
N LYS A 321 -5.21 7.16 11.63
CA LYS A 321 -6.40 7.51 12.43
C LYS A 321 -6.58 6.56 13.63
N HIS A 322 -6.52 5.26 13.37
CA HIS A 322 -6.68 4.24 14.40
C HIS A 322 -5.51 4.21 15.38
N LYS A 323 -4.27 4.23 14.89
CA LYS A 323 -3.10 4.20 15.77
C LYS A 323 -3.02 5.43 16.67
N LEU A 324 -3.44 6.59 16.18
CA LEU A 324 -3.56 7.80 17.00
C LEU A 324 -4.65 7.68 18.06
N LYS A 325 -5.80 7.09 17.73
CA LYS A 325 -6.86 6.77 18.71
C LYS A 325 -6.32 5.85 19.81
N ASP A 326 -5.63 4.77 19.45
CA ASP A 326 -5.03 3.84 20.40
C ASP A 326 -4.02 4.52 21.33
N VAL A 327 -3.11 5.33 20.77
CA VAL A 327 -2.12 6.10 21.54
C VAL A 327 -2.82 7.10 22.47
N LYS A 328 -3.80 7.86 21.99
CA LYS A 328 -4.55 8.84 22.78
C LYS A 328 -5.26 8.18 23.96
N THR A 329 -5.98 7.09 23.72
CA THR A 329 -6.67 6.32 24.75
C THR A 329 -5.69 5.83 25.81
N ASN A 330 -4.55 5.28 25.39
CA ASN A 330 -3.59 4.69 26.32
C ASN A 330 -2.68 5.70 27.05
N CYS A 331 -2.65 6.97 26.63
CA CYS A 331 -1.75 7.99 27.16
C CYS A 331 -2.45 9.20 27.82
N ARG A 332 -3.69 9.52 27.45
CA ARG A 332 -4.39 10.74 27.91
C ARG A 332 -5.84 10.51 28.36
N GLU A 333 -6.51 9.45 27.91
CA GLU A 333 -7.85 9.13 28.40
C GLU A 333 -7.79 8.43 29.75
N ARG A 334 -8.94 8.35 30.44
CA ARG A 334 -9.03 7.75 31.77
C ARG A 334 -8.56 6.29 31.79
N ASN A 335 -7.97 5.89 32.91
CA ASN A 335 -7.53 4.51 33.10
C ASN A 335 -8.71 3.57 33.44
N LYS A 336 -8.42 2.31 33.74
CA LYS A 336 -9.44 1.29 34.09
C LYS A 336 -10.16 1.58 35.40
N ASP A 337 -9.55 2.39 36.27
CA ASP A 337 -10.06 2.80 37.57
C ASP A 337 -10.77 4.16 37.49
N ASP A 338 -11.07 4.64 36.27
CA ASP A 338 -11.72 5.92 35.96
C ASP A 338 -10.92 7.16 36.40
N GLU A 339 -9.60 7.03 36.54
CA GLU A 339 -8.72 8.13 36.90
C GLU A 339 -8.17 8.84 35.66
N GLU A 340 -8.09 10.17 35.74
CA GLU A 340 -7.44 10.99 34.73
C GLU A 340 -5.92 10.85 34.79
N ARG A 341 -5.28 10.78 33.62
CA ARG A 341 -3.84 10.55 33.51
C ARG A 341 -3.21 11.38 32.41
N TYR A 342 -1.94 11.70 32.62
CA TYR A 342 -1.07 12.28 31.60
C TYR A 342 0.22 11.47 31.61
N CYS A 343 0.38 10.60 30.61
CA CYS A 343 1.52 9.69 30.54
C CYS A 343 2.55 10.09 29.48
N ASP A 344 3.75 9.52 29.52
CA ASP A 344 4.69 9.62 28.42
C ASP A 344 5.00 8.27 27.75
N ARG A 345 5.78 8.31 26.67
CA ARG A 345 6.26 7.12 25.94
C ARG A 345 7.10 6.15 26.77
N ASN A 346 7.68 6.60 27.88
CA ASN A 346 8.49 5.76 28.76
C ASN A 346 7.62 5.07 29.83
N GLY A 347 6.34 5.45 29.89
CA GLY A 347 5.34 4.87 30.79
C GLY A 347 5.28 5.60 32.14
N PHE A 348 5.80 6.82 32.21
CA PHE A 348 5.77 7.62 33.42
C PHE A 348 4.48 8.43 33.54
N ASP A 349 3.99 8.59 34.78
CA ASP A 349 2.93 9.51 35.15
C ASP A 349 3.51 10.92 35.30
N CYS A 350 3.17 11.79 34.35
CA CYS A 350 3.70 13.15 34.28
C CYS A 350 3.15 14.08 35.36
N GLU A 351 2.11 13.71 36.09
CA GLU A 351 1.64 14.52 37.23
C GLU A 351 2.66 14.50 38.37
N ARG A 352 3.28 13.34 38.58
CA ARG A 352 4.24 13.08 39.67
C ARG A 352 5.69 13.09 39.19
N THR A 353 5.95 12.73 37.94
CA THR A 353 7.30 12.68 37.36
C THR A 353 7.87 14.07 37.16
N ILE A 354 9.13 14.26 37.55
CA ILE A 354 9.92 15.48 37.38
C ILE A 354 11.24 15.06 36.72
N TYR A 355 11.31 15.16 35.39
CA TYR A 355 12.49 14.78 34.61
C TYR A 355 13.73 15.57 35.02
N LYS A 356 13.57 16.87 35.31
CA LYS A 356 14.68 17.77 35.68
C LYS A 356 15.41 17.32 36.95
N GLU A 357 14.66 16.73 37.88
CA GLU A 357 15.15 16.23 39.18
C GLU A 357 15.44 14.72 39.14
N SER A 358 15.37 14.08 37.97
CA SER A 358 15.48 12.62 37.81
C SER A 358 14.51 11.82 38.70
N TYR A 359 13.32 12.37 38.96
CA TYR A 359 12.30 11.74 39.78
C TYR A 359 11.21 11.14 38.88
N PHE A 360 11.27 9.82 38.68
CA PHE A 360 10.40 9.08 37.75
C PHE A 360 9.35 8.25 38.49
N VAL A 361 8.09 8.38 38.09
CA VAL A 361 6.98 7.65 38.71
C VAL A 361 6.21 6.89 37.64
N ILE A 362 6.05 5.58 37.83
CA ILE A 362 5.16 4.73 37.01
C ILE A 362 3.90 4.49 37.83
N ASP A 363 2.81 5.10 37.43
CA ASP A 363 1.52 5.02 38.13
C ASP A 363 0.36 5.22 37.14
N LYS A 364 -0.88 5.14 37.62
CA LYS A 364 -2.12 5.41 36.84
C LYS A 364 -2.23 4.61 35.54
N GLY A 365 -1.57 3.46 35.48
CA GLY A 365 -1.50 2.61 34.30
C GLY A 365 -0.72 3.23 33.13
N CYS A 366 0.22 4.14 33.35
CA CYS A 366 0.96 4.80 32.27
C CYS A 366 1.87 3.86 31.46
N ASN A 367 2.15 2.65 31.97
CA ASN A 367 2.82 1.60 31.20
C ASN A 367 2.09 1.25 29.88
N THR A 368 0.76 1.40 29.80
CA THR A 368 0.01 1.19 28.56
C THR A 368 0.37 2.19 27.47
N CYS A 369 0.76 3.41 27.85
CA CYS A 369 1.22 4.44 26.92
C CYS A 369 2.51 4.00 26.22
N SER A 370 3.48 3.48 26.97
CA SER A 370 4.74 2.98 26.40
C SER A 370 4.53 1.87 25.38
N VAL A 371 3.63 0.92 25.69
CA VAL A 371 3.27 -0.21 24.80
C VAL A 371 2.61 0.27 23.51
N SER A 372 1.92 1.41 23.54
CA SER A 372 1.25 1.99 22.35
C SER A 372 2.18 2.89 21.54
N CYS A 373 3.00 3.69 22.22
CA CYS A 373 3.89 4.66 21.58
C CYS A 373 5.04 4.00 20.81
N ARG A 374 5.73 3.01 21.39
CA ARG A 374 6.90 2.41 20.72
C ARG A 374 6.55 1.77 19.35
N PRO A 375 5.46 0.97 19.22
CA PRO A 375 5.06 0.46 17.92
C PRO A 375 4.56 1.55 16.97
N TYR A 376 3.92 2.62 17.48
CA TYR A 376 3.50 3.76 16.66
C TYR A 376 4.68 4.51 16.06
N GLU A 377 5.69 4.84 16.88
CA GLU A 377 6.92 5.51 16.46
C GLU A 377 7.67 4.69 15.40
N SER A 378 7.88 3.40 15.65
CA SER A 378 8.52 2.52 14.67
C SER A 378 7.72 2.41 13.36
N TRP A 379 6.39 2.33 13.46
CA TRP A 379 5.52 2.28 12.29
C TRP A 379 5.58 3.58 11.48
N ILE A 380 5.47 4.76 12.13
CA ILE A 380 5.46 6.04 11.41
C ILE A 380 6.80 6.34 10.73
N ASP A 381 7.92 5.94 11.35
CA ASP A 381 9.26 6.06 10.76
C ASP A 381 9.40 5.20 9.50
N ASN A 382 8.86 3.98 9.52
CA ASN A 382 8.83 3.11 8.35
C ASN A 382 7.93 3.68 7.24
N GLN A 383 6.75 4.21 7.60
CA GLN A 383 5.85 4.85 6.63
C GLN A 383 6.50 6.07 5.96
N LYS A 384 7.29 6.87 6.70
CA LYS A 384 8.07 7.98 6.13
C LYS A 384 9.07 7.48 5.08
N LYS A 385 9.75 6.36 5.34
CA LYS A 385 10.70 5.76 4.39
C LYS A 385 10.00 5.26 3.12
N GLU A 386 8.86 4.59 3.25
CA GLU A 386 8.04 4.14 2.12
C GLU A 386 7.53 5.33 1.30
N PHE A 387 7.06 6.39 1.97
CA PHE A 387 6.63 7.64 1.33
C PHE A 387 7.74 8.29 0.52
N LEU A 388 8.91 8.52 1.13
CA LEU A 388 10.04 9.17 0.45
C LEU A 388 10.50 8.36 -0.77
N LYS A 389 10.49 7.03 -0.65
CA LYS A 389 10.82 6.14 -1.76
C LYS A 389 9.89 6.28 -2.95
N GLN A 390 8.59 6.37 -2.69
CA GLN A 390 7.58 6.59 -3.73
C GLN A 390 7.67 8.02 -4.28
N LYS A 391 7.78 9.04 -3.43
CA LYS A 391 7.99 10.44 -3.84
C LYS A 391 9.16 10.60 -4.82
N ASN A 392 10.29 9.96 -4.54
CA ASN A 392 11.45 9.96 -5.44
C ASN A 392 11.13 9.28 -6.78
N LYS A 393 10.44 8.14 -6.76
CA LYS A 393 10.00 7.46 -7.98
C LYS A 393 9.07 8.33 -8.82
N TYR A 394 8.15 9.09 -8.22
CA TYR A 394 7.30 10.02 -8.97
C TYR A 394 8.13 11.00 -9.80
N ALA A 395 9.13 11.63 -9.16
CA ALA A 395 10.01 12.56 -9.84
C ALA A 395 10.77 11.89 -11.01
N ASP A 396 11.21 10.65 -10.84
CA ASP A 396 11.88 9.91 -11.92
C ASP A 396 10.96 9.52 -13.07
N GLU A 397 9.72 9.12 -12.80
CA GLU A 397 8.75 8.77 -13.85
C GLU A 397 8.34 10.01 -14.67
N ILE A 398 8.09 11.14 -13.99
CA ILE A 398 7.76 12.42 -14.65
C ILE A 398 8.96 12.97 -15.44
N ASN A 399 10.17 13.01 -14.86
CA ASN A 399 11.36 13.51 -15.56
C ASN A 399 11.90 12.53 -16.62
N GLY A 400 11.75 11.22 -16.40
CA GLY A 400 12.12 10.18 -17.36
C GLY A 400 11.34 10.30 -18.67
N ALA A 401 10.10 10.78 -18.59
CA ALA A 401 9.27 11.06 -19.76
C ALA A 401 9.70 12.32 -20.56
N SER A 402 10.65 13.15 -20.08
CA SER A 402 11.27 14.24 -20.86
C SER A 402 12.70 13.92 -21.32
N GLY A 403 13.30 12.81 -20.85
CA GLY A 403 14.68 12.44 -21.12
C GLY A 403 14.85 10.94 -21.42
N ILE A 404 14.47 10.54 -22.64
CA ILE A 404 14.72 9.20 -23.20
C ILE A 404 16.24 8.97 -23.25
N ARG A 405 16.84 8.40 -22.18
CA ARG A 405 18.19 7.79 -22.22
C ARG A 405 18.59 6.95 -21.00
N ARG A 406 17.93 7.01 -19.83
CA ARG A 406 18.47 6.39 -18.59
C ARG A 406 17.81 5.11 -18.05
N LEU A 407 16.71 4.61 -18.61
CA LEU A 407 16.17 3.26 -18.26
C LEU A 407 16.54 2.16 -19.26
N ARG A 408 17.31 2.47 -20.32
CA ARG A 408 17.64 1.56 -21.43
C ARG A 408 18.74 0.51 -21.16
N ARG A 409 19.12 0.21 -19.91
CA ARG A 409 20.26 -0.70 -19.64
C ARG A 409 19.91 -2.12 -19.15
N ALA A 410 18.64 -2.51 -19.06
CA ALA A 410 18.32 -3.87 -18.57
C ALA A 410 17.24 -4.65 -19.33
N ALA A 411 16.75 -4.14 -20.47
CA ALA A 411 15.92 -4.94 -21.37
C ALA A 411 16.38 -4.69 -22.81
N THR A 412 16.58 -5.80 -23.51
CA THR A 412 16.84 -5.90 -24.94
C THR A 412 15.98 -4.95 -25.78
N THR A 413 16.57 -4.51 -26.88
CA THR A 413 16.05 -3.67 -27.97
C THR A 413 14.64 -4.03 -28.47
N SER A 414 13.59 -3.71 -27.73
CA SER A 414 12.24 -3.59 -28.27
C SER A 414 11.89 -2.10 -28.38
N ASN A 415 11.58 -1.66 -29.60
CA ASN A 415 11.18 -0.29 -29.98
C ASN A 415 9.77 0.11 -29.46
N TYR A 416 9.34 -0.47 -28.34
CA TYR A 416 8.05 -0.18 -27.73
C TYR A 416 8.12 1.13 -26.93
N ASP A 417 8.35 2.23 -27.66
CA ASP A 417 8.52 3.61 -27.17
C ASP A 417 7.15 4.34 -26.98
N ASN A 418 6.00 3.64 -27.12
CA ASN A 418 4.65 4.24 -27.27
C ASN A 418 3.49 3.51 -26.52
N GLY A 419 3.74 2.79 -25.42
CA GLY A 419 2.66 2.13 -24.65
C GLY A 419 1.70 3.08 -23.93
N TYR A 420 0.59 2.55 -23.40
CA TYR A 420 -0.41 3.35 -22.68
C TYR A 420 0.17 4.19 -21.53
N GLU A 421 1.20 3.70 -20.82
CA GLU A 421 1.83 4.40 -19.71
C GLU A 421 2.45 5.74 -20.14
N LYS A 422 3.02 5.79 -21.35
CA LYS A 422 3.58 7.05 -21.89
C LYS A 422 2.48 8.06 -22.13
N LYS A 423 1.39 7.65 -22.78
CA LYS A 423 0.20 8.49 -23.02
C LYS A 423 -0.36 8.99 -21.69
N PHE A 424 -0.41 8.13 -20.68
CA PHE A 424 -0.85 8.50 -19.35
C PHE A 424 0.02 9.59 -18.71
N TYR A 425 1.35 9.43 -18.74
CA TYR A 425 2.25 10.43 -18.17
C TYR A 425 2.27 11.75 -18.97
N GLU A 426 2.04 11.70 -20.29
CA GLU A 426 1.86 12.90 -21.12
C GLU A 426 0.63 13.71 -20.68
N GLU A 427 -0.51 13.06 -20.47
CA GLU A 427 -1.73 13.68 -19.93
C GLU A 427 -1.52 14.19 -18.49
N LEU A 428 -0.90 13.38 -17.62
CA LEU A 428 -0.67 13.72 -16.21
C LEU A 428 0.25 14.95 -16.05
N LYS A 429 1.26 15.08 -16.90
CA LYS A 429 2.24 16.19 -16.84
C LYS A 429 1.62 17.56 -17.01
N GLY A 430 0.49 17.68 -17.71
CA GLY A 430 -0.16 18.97 -17.97
C GLY A 430 -0.36 19.77 -16.68
N ASN A 431 -1.02 19.17 -15.69
CA ASN A 431 -1.36 19.83 -14.42
C ASN A 431 -0.60 19.29 -13.19
N TYR A 432 0.12 18.17 -13.31
CA TYR A 432 0.78 17.50 -12.17
C TYR A 432 2.26 17.18 -12.45
N SER A 433 2.93 18.07 -13.18
CA SER A 433 4.38 17.96 -13.39
C SER A 433 5.19 18.15 -12.10
N ASP A 434 4.70 18.97 -11.16
CA ASP A 434 5.24 19.03 -9.79
C ASP A 434 4.67 17.87 -8.96
N VAL A 435 5.56 17.14 -8.29
CA VAL A 435 5.19 16.10 -7.33
C VAL A 435 4.33 16.67 -6.20
N ASN A 436 4.55 17.92 -5.79
CA ASN A 436 3.79 18.51 -4.68
C ASN A 436 2.32 18.74 -5.03
N ASP A 437 1.99 19.01 -6.30
CA ASP A 437 0.60 19.12 -6.75
C ASP A 437 -0.11 17.77 -6.66
N PHE A 438 0.56 16.70 -7.10
CA PHE A 438 0.06 15.33 -6.97
C PHE A 438 -0.09 14.91 -5.49
N LEU A 439 0.90 15.22 -4.66
CA LEU A 439 0.86 14.94 -3.22
C LEU A 439 -0.24 15.74 -2.51
N GLY A 440 -0.50 16.97 -2.95
CA GLY A 440 -1.60 17.80 -2.46
C GLY A 440 -2.96 17.14 -2.67
N LEU A 441 -3.16 16.46 -3.80
CA LEU A 441 -4.37 15.70 -4.08
C LEU A 441 -4.53 14.45 -3.21
N LEU A 442 -3.44 13.79 -2.81
CA LEU A 442 -3.53 12.62 -1.92
C LEU A 442 -4.16 13.01 -0.57
N ASN A 443 -3.91 14.23 -0.09
CA ASN A 443 -4.55 14.72 1.14
C ASN A 443 -6.08 14.84 1.00
N ASN A 444 -6.59 14.98 -0.23
CA ASN A 444 -8.01 15.14 -0.49
C ASN A 444 -8.80 13.84 -0.37
N GLU A 445 -8.12 12.69 -0.30
CA GLU A 445 -8.77 11.41 -0.08
C GLU A 445 -9.54 11.40 1.24
N LYS A 446 -10.72 10.77 1.23
CA LYS A 446 -11.64 10.76 2.38
C LYS A 446 -10.95 10.25 3.65
N ALA A 447 -10.20 9.16 3.53
CA ALA A 447 -9.46 8.58 4.65
C ALA A 447 -8.45 9.56 5.26
N CYS A 448 -7.80 10.39 4.44
CA CYS A 448 -6.83 11.38 4.89
C CYS A 448 -7.48 12.60 5.54
N LYS A 449 -8.61 13.08 5.00
CA LYS A 449 -9.40 14.18 5.59
C LYS A 449 -9.99 13.85 6.96
N GLU A 450 -10.22 12.57 7.23
CA GLU A 450 -10.73 12.09 8.52
C GLU A 450 -9.67 12.02 9.63
N VAL A 451 -8.38 12.17 9.30
CA VAL A 451 -7.30 12.27 10.29
C VAL A 451 -7.25 13.71 10.82
N GLN A 452 -8.08 13.98 11.83
CA GLN A 452 -8.14 15.27 12.52
C GLN A 452 -7.83 15.08 14.00
N ASP A 453 -6.55 15.21 14.36
CA ASP A 453 -6.10 15.22 15.74
C ASP A 453 -5.08 16.36 15.93
N ASP A 454 -5.33 17.24 16.89
CA ASP A 454 -4.51 18.42 17.20
C ASP A 454 -3.09 18.04 17.66
N LYS A 455 -2.97 16.89 18.31
CA LYS A 455 -1.75 16.35 18.92
C LYS A 455 -1.10 15.22 18.09
N GLY A 456 -1.86 14.60 17.19
CA GLY A 456 -1.44 13.58 16.23
C GLY A 456 -1.15 14.12 14.82
N GLY A 457 -1.58 15.36 14.54
CA GLY A 457 -1.33 16.08 13.30
C GLY A 457 -2.37 15.86 12.21
N THR A 458 -2.48 16.84 11.31
CA THR A 458 -3.19 16.73 10.02
C THR A 458 -2.27 16.17 8.94
N ILE A 459 -2.85 15.61 7.88
CA ILE A 459 -2.10 15.06 6.74
C ILE A 459 -1.80 16.17 5.73
N HIS A 460 -0.51 16.31 5.41
CA HIS A 460 0.04 17.25 4.43
C HIS A 460 1.26 16.61 3.73
N PHE A 461 1.03 15.69 2.79
CA PHE A 461 2.09 15.00 2.07
C PHE A 461 3.00 15.94 1.26
N GLU A 462 2.42 17.00 0.69
CA GLU A 462 3.10 18.04 -0.11
C GLU A 462 4.16 18.80 0.69
N LYS A 463 4.01 18.89 2.01
CA LYS A 463 4.93 19.61 2.91
C LYS A 463 6.04 18.74 3.49
N VAL A 464 6.16 17.47 3.08
CA VAL A 464 7.13 16.53 3.66
C VAL A 464 8.48 16.69 2.97
N ASN A 465 9.52 17.02 3.75
CA ASN A 465 10.87 17.16 3.26
C ASN A 465 11.66 15.84 3.38
N SER A 466 12.70 15.72 2.57
CA SER A 466 13.57 14.54 2.52
C SER A 466 14.67 14.52 3.59
N GLY A 467 14.81 15.58 4.39
CA GLY A 467 15.88 15.73 5.38
C GLY A 467 15.36 15.74 6.81
N SER A 468 15.82 14.78 7.62
CA SER A 468 15.72 14.69 9.08
C SER A 468 14.51 13.92 9.67
N THR A 469 14.87 12.88 10.43
CA THR A 469 14.07 12.12 11.39
C THR A 469 14.33 12.57 12.83
N ASN A 470 15.22 13.54 13.06
CA ASN A 470 15.50 14.07 14.38
C ASN A 470 14.54 15.22 14.68
N GLY A 471 13.58 14.98 15.57
CA GLY A 471 12.91 15.94 16.48
C GLY A 471 12.15 17.13 15.89
N ASP A 472 12.78 17.90 15.00
CA ASP A 472 12.33 19.21 14.50
C ASP A 472 12.35 19.31 12.95
N GLY A 473 12.52 18.18 12.25
CA GLY A 473 13.00 18.11 10.86
C GLY A 473 12.06 18.49 9.70
N ASP A 474 10.75 18.57 9.90
CA ASP A 474 9.77 18.86 8.82
C ASP A 474 9.02 20.19 9.01
N GLY A 475 9.50 21.07 9.90
CA GLY A 475 8.82 22.31 10.24
C GLY A 475 7.45 22.04 10.89
N SER A 476 6.40 22.74 10.45
CA SER A 476 5.03 22.58 10.99
C SER A 476 4.28 21.32 10.51
N ASN A 477 4.90 20.48 9.67
CA ASN A 477 4.24 19.30 9.12
C ASN A 477 4.28 18.11 10.08
N LYS A 478 3.09 17.69 10.53
CA LYS A 478 2.90 16.57 11.47
C LYS A 478 2.49 15.25 10.77
N THR A 479 2.68 15.12 9.45
CA THR A 479 2.25 13.93 8.71
C THR A 479 2.97 12.67 9.17
N PHE A 480 4.28 12.73 9.36
CA PHE A 480 5.10 11.60 9.83
C PHE A 480 5.75 11.85 11.19
N SER A 481 5.23 12.82 11.96
CA SER A 481 5.78 13.11 13.29
C SER A 481 5.38 12.03 14.29
N HIS A 482 6.25 11.82 15.28
CA HIS A 482 5.86 11.13 16.51
C HIS A 482 4.74 11.95 17.17
N SER A 483 3.77 11.27 17.77
CA SER A 483 2.59 11.94 18.31
C SER A 483 2.97 12.76 19.55
N GLU A 484 2.35 13.92 19.76
CA GLU A 484 2.52 14.71 21.00
C GLU A 484 2.08 13.94 22.25
N TYR A 485 1.20 12.95 22.10
CA TYR A 485 0.83 12.03 23.18
C TYR A 485 2.01 11.17 23.67
N CYS A 486 2.95 10.88 22.77
CA CYS A 486 4.14 10.07 23.02
C CYS A 486 5.37 10.90 23.39
N GLN A 487 5.24 12.21 23.55
CA GLN A 487 6.38 13.02 23.99
C GLN A 487 6.73 12.69 25.45
N PRO A 488 8.02 12.79 25.83
CA PRO A 488 8.43 12.74 27.23
C PRO A 488 7.61 13.70 28.10
N CYS A 489 7.48 13.41 29.40
CA CYS A 489 6.85 14.35 30.30
C CYS A 489 7.59 15.71 30.25
N PRO A 490 6.88 16.83 30.45
CA PRO A 490 7.54 18.11 30.67
C PRO A 490 8.57 18.03 31.80
N ASP A 491 9.62 18.83 31.73
CA ASP A 491 10.75 18.77 32.68
C ASP A 491 10.30 18.84 34.15
N CYS A 492 9.32 19.69 34.44
CA CYS A 492 8.73 19.86 35.78
C CYS A 492 7.43 19.07 36.00
N GLY A 493 7.03 18.23 35.05
CA GLY A 493 5.75 17.53 35.05
C GLY A 493 4.55 18.43 34.75
N VAL A 494 3.36 17.93 35.04
CA VAL A 494 2.08 18.63 34.86
C VAL A 494 1.31 18.73 36.18
N GLU A 495 0.44 19.73 36.26
CA GLU A 495 -0.56 19.92 37.28
C GLU A 495 -1.94 19.57 36.72
N HIS A 496 -2.69 18.76 37.46
CA HIS A 496 -4.05 18.35 37.11
C HIS A 496 -5.06 19.37 37.66
N LEU A 497 -5.83 20.01 36.77
CA LEU A 497 -6.79 21.07 37.11
C LEU A 497 -8.24 20.56 37.20
N GLY A 498 -8.48 19.27 36.98
CA GLY A 498 -9.82 18.67 36.89
C GLY A 498 -10.41 18.70 35.48
N GLY A 499 -11.31 17.76 35.19
CA GLY A 499 -12.06 17.71 33.93
C GLY A 499 -11.21 17.36 32.71
N GLY A 500 -10.16 16.58 32.88
CA GLY A 500 -9.21 16.16 31.86
C GLY A 500 -8.17 17.22 31.49
N ILE A 501 -8.12 18.32 32.24
CA ILE A 501 -7.25 19.46 31.93
C ILE A 501 -5.95 19.33 32.74
N PHE A 502 -4.83 19.28 32.01
CA PHE A 502 -3.48 19.27 32.56
C PHE A 502 -2.69 20.48 32.08
N LYS A 503 -1.98 21.14 32.98
CA LYS A 503 -1.13 22.29 32.67
C LYS A 503 0.33 21.97 33.01
N LYS A 504 1.27 22.34 32.15
CA LYS A 504 2.70 22.20 32.45
C LYS A 504 3.04 23.03 33.70
N LYS A 505 3.77 22.45 34.64
CA LYS A 505 4.27 23.16 35.82
C LYS A 505 5.35 24.14 35.39
N ASN A 506 5.36 25.33 35.99
CA ASN A 506 6.35 26.36 35.67
C ASN A 506 7.66 26.13 36.42
N GLU A 507 8.72 26.70 35.87
CA GLU A 507 9.98 26.89 36.55
C GLU A 507 9.97 28.24 37.28
N ASN A 508 10.56 28.28 38.48
CA ASN A 508 10.82 29.51 39.19
C ASN A 508 11.93 30.32 38.47
N LYS A 509 12.19 31.56 38.94
CA LYS A 509 13.22 32.43 38.35
C LYS A 509 14.65 31.86 38.41
N SER A 510 14.89 30.87 39.27
CA SER A 510 16.16 30.17 39.41
C SER A 510 16.25 28.92 38.52
N GLY A 511 15.17 28.59 37.78
CA GLY A 511 15.08 27.40 36.94
C GLY A 511 14.65 26.14 37.69
N GLU A 512 14.24 26.21 38.95
CA GLU A 512 13.78 25.04 39.72
C GLU A 512 12.26 24.87 39.57
N CYS A 513 11.77 23.64 39.60
CA CYS A 513 10.35 23.37 39.49
C CYS A 513 9.58 23.85 40.73
N GLU A 514 8.48 24.59 40.54
CA GLU A 514 7.72 25.25 41.63
C GLU A 514 7.13 24.29 42.70
N VAL A 515 7.18 22.97 42.48
CA VAL A 515 6.61 21.94 43.37
C VAL A 515 7.65 20.96 43.95
N ALA A 516 8.93 21.36 44.07
CA ALA A 516 9.93 20.53 44.73
C ALA A 516 9.80 20.61 46.26
N LYS A 517 8.97 19.75 46.88
CA LYS A 517 8.96 19.59 48.36
C LYS A 517 9.11 18.18 48.90
N ASN A 518 9.29 17.16 48.06
CA ASN A 518 9.66 15.82 48.53
C ASN A 518 10.70 15.19 47.59
N VAL A 519 11.85 15.85 47.43
CA VAL A 519 13.03 15.16 46.91
C VAL A 519 13.48 14.21 48.02
N TYR A 520 13.64 12.91 47.70
CA TYR A 520 14.31 12.00 48.60
C TYR A 520 15.75 12.47 48.76
N ASN A 521 16.05 13.14 49.87
CA ASN A 521 17.42 13.42 50.25
C ASN A 521 18.03 12.10 50.71
N ARG A 522 19.02 11.59 49.96
CA ARG A 522 19.80 10.42 50.39
C ARG A 522 20.32 10.72 51.81
N PRO A 523 20.01 9.87 52.81
CA PRO A 523 20.53 10.06 54.15
C PRO A 523 22.07 10.09 54.14
N ASP A 524 22.66 10.98 54.94
CA ASP A 524 24.12 11.03 55.08
C ASP A 524 24.67 9.67 55.56
N GLY A 525 25.68 9.15 54.86
CA GLY A 525 26.36 7.90 55.21
C GLY A 525 25.82 6.62 54.57
N VAL A 526 24.86 6.70 53.62
CA VAL A 526 24.41 5.53 52.85
C VAL A 526 25.50 5.06 51.88
N LYS A 527 25.86 3.77 51.94
CA LYS A 527 26.81 3.15 51.00
C LYS A 527 26.24 3.16 49.59
N GLU A 528 27.00 3.72 48.65
CA GLU A 528 26.71 3.64 47.23
C GLU A 528 26.96 2.23 46.72
N HIS A 529 26.08 1.75 45.84
CA HIS A 529 26.25 0.48 45.16
C HIS A 529 26.36 0.76 43.67
N TYR A 530 27.56 0.58 43.13
CA TYR A 530 27.77 0.70 41.70
C TYR A 530 27.18 -0.52 41.01
N ILE A 531 26.19 -0.29 40.14
CA ILE A 531 25.65 -1.32 39.27
C ILE A 531 26.33 -1.16 37.91
N ASN A 532 27.06 -2.19 37.51
CA ASN A 532 27.59 -2.26 36.16
C ASN A 532 26.46 -2.69 35.23
N PHE A 533 25.96 -1.78 34.40
CA PHE A 533 24.97 -2.10 33.37
C PHE A 533 25.65 -2.22 32.00
N LEU A 534 25.30 -3.27 31.26
CA LEU A 534 25.79 -3.48 29.91
C LEU A 534 24.86 -2.77 28.93
N TYR A 535 25.20 -1.53 28.57
CA TYR A 535 24.40 -0.72 27.64
C TYR A 535 24.59 -1.18 26.19
N SER A 536 23.52 -1.67 25.56
CA SER A 536 23.53 -2.23 24.20
C SER A 536 23.56 -1.19 23.08
N GLY A 537 23.40 0.10 23.37
CA GLY A 537 23.24 1.14 22.33
C GLY A 537 21.86 1.14 21.66
N ASP A 538 21.57 2.22 20.94
CA ASP A 538 20.28 2.44 20.25
C ASP A 538 20.36 2.17 18.73
N GLY A 539 21.57 1.98 18.19
CA GLY A 539 21.80 1.69 16.78
C GLY A 539 21.54 0.23 16.39
N LYS A 540 21.19 0.00 15.12
CA LYS A 540 20.82 -1.31 14.56
C LYS A 540 21.92 -2.39 14.70
N GLN A 541 23.20 -1.99 14.80
CA GLN A 541 24.35 -2.89 14.95
C GLN A 541 25.02 -2.82 16.33
N ASP A 542 24.68 -1.82 17.14
CA ASP A 542 25.35 -1.53 18.41
C ASP A 542 25.26 -2.71 19.37
N ILE A 543 24.08 -3.34 19.45
CA ILE A 543 23.87 -4.50 20.33
C ILE A 543 24.78 -5.66 19.95
N THR A 544 24.99 -5.89 18.64
CA THR A 544 25.79 -7.02 18.17
C THR A 544 27.28 -6.73 18.38
N GLU A 545 27.75 -5.53 18.05
CA GLU A 545 29.15 -5.15 18.26
C GLU A 545 29.55 -5.10 19.74
N LYS A 546 28.67 -4.57 20.60
CA LYS A 546 28.94 -4.46 22.04
C LYS A 546 28.82 -5.80 22.76
N LEU A 547 27.82 -6.62 22.43
CA LEU A 547 27.68 -7.95 23.03
C LEU A 547 28.70 -8.95 22.51
N LYS A 548 29.20 -8.79 21.27
CA LYS A 548 30.24 -9.68 20.72
C LYS A 548 31.54 -9.61 21.55
N GLU A 549 32.02 -8.42 21.89
CA GLU A 549 33.20 -8.28 22.76
C GLU A 549 32.98 -8.83 24.18
N PHE A 550 31.75 -8.71 24.70
CA PHE A 550 31.38 -9.28 26.00
C PHE A 550 31.36 -10.83 25.95
N CYS A 551 30.79 -11.41 24.90
CA CYS A 551 30.67 -12.86 24.74
C CYS A 551 31.98 -13.56 24.35
N GLU A 552 32.91 -12.87 23.66
CA GLU A 552 34.19 -13.44 23.21
C GLU A 552 35.25 -13.55 24.32
N LYS A 553 35.12 -12.82 25.43
CA LYS A 553 36.09 -12.83 26.53
C LYS A 553 35.50 -13.55 27.75
N GLN A 554 35.93 -14.80 27.98
CA GLN A 554 35.63 -15.50 29.24
C GLN A 554 36.13 -14.68 30.44
N HIS A 555 35.19 -14.23 31.27
CA HIS A 555 35.39 -13.74 32.64
C HIS A 555 36.48 -12.67 32.85
N LYS A 556 36.23 -11.44 32.38
CA LYS A 556 36.83 -10.25 33.01
C LYS A 556 35.74 -9.20 33.25
N GLU A 557 35.54 -8.87 34.53
CA GLU A 557 34.54 -7.90 35.02
C GLU A 557 34.77 -6.45 34.53
N ASP A 558 35.96 -6.17 33.97
CA ASP A 558 36.34 -4.86 33.43
C ASP A 558 36.20 -4.78 31.89
N VAL A 559 34.98 -4.93 31.39
CA VAL A 559 34.69 -4.54 30.00
C VAL A 559 34.52 -3.02 29.97
N LYS A 560 35.43 -2.32 29.26
CA LYS A 560 35.48 -0.85 29.06
C LYS A 560 34.18 -0.17 28.57
N LYS A 561 33.10 -0.93 28.34
CA LYS A 561 31.81 -0.48 27.79
C LYS A 561 30.65 -0.60 28.79
N ASN A 562 30.90 -0.99 30.05
CA ASN A 562 29.89 -0.93 31.10
C ASN A 562 29.61 0.55 31.43
N GLU A 563 28.35 0.94 31.38
CA GLU A 563 27.94 2.20 32.01
C GLU A 563 27.87 1.97 33.51
N LYS A 564 28.64 2.75 34.25
CA LYS A 564 28.63 2.73 35.71
C LYS A 564 27.57 3.69 36.18
N TRP A 565 26.48 3.14 36.72
CA TRP A 565 25.42 3.90 37.35
C TRP A 565 25.68 3.93 38.86
N GLN A 566 25.58 5.11 39.46
CA GLN A 566 25.87 5.40 40.87
C GLN A 566 24.59 5.64 41.67
#